data_AF-A0A967KY96-F1
#
_entry.id   AF-A0A967KY96-F1
#
_cell.length_a   1.000
_cell.length_b   1.000
_cell.length_c   1.000
_cell.angle_alpha   90.00
_cell.angle_beta   90.00
_cell.angle_gamma   90.00
#
_symmetry.space_group_name_H-M   'P 1'
#
loop_
_entity.id
_entity.type
_entity.pdbx_description
1 polymer ?
#
loop_
_entity_poly.entity_id
_entity_poly.type
_entity_poly.pdbx_seq_one_letter_code
_entity_poly.pdbx_strand_id
1 'polypeptide(L)' 'MNILFVSDNFPPESNAPASRTYEHAKRWVKQGIKVTVITCAPNFPQGVVYDGYRNKWRVIEDIDGI' A
#
# COMPACT_ATOMS: atom_id res chain seq x y z
N MET A 1 -2.24 19.67 -1.17
CA MET A 1 -0.94 19.00 -0.97
C MET A 1 -1.08 17.56 -1.44
N ASN A 2 -0.06 17.01 -2.10
CA ASN A 2 -0.07 15.63 -2.62
C ASN A 2 1.13 14.87 -2.05
N ILE A 3 0.91 13.67 -1.54
CA ILE A 3 1.95 12.80 -1.01
C ILE A 3 2.06 11.56 -1.89
N LEU A 4 3.27 11.28 -2.38
CA LEU A 4 3.62 10.02 -3.02
C LEU A 4 4.51 9.21 -2.07
N PHE A 5 4.07 8.00 -1.72
CA PHE A 5 4.88 7.02 -1.00
C PHE A 5 5.32 5.92 -1.96
N VAL A 6 6.62 5.65 -2.00
CA VAL A 6 7.18 4.49 -2.68
C VAL A 6 7.65 3.53 -1.59
N SER A 7 7.04 2.34 -1.52
CA SER A 7 7.26 1.39 -0.44
C SER A 7 7.32 -0.03 -0.99
N ASP A 8 8.24 -0.84 -0.48
CA ASP A 8 8.31 -2.26 -0.83
C ASP A 8 7.10 -3.03 -0.29
N ASN A 9 6.55 -2.58 0.85
CA ASN A 9 5.42 -3.23 1.49
C ASN A 9 4.22 -2.31 1.71
N PHE A 10 3.04 -2.92 1.59
CA PHE A 10 1.75 -2.31 1.87
C PHE A 10 0.73 -3.42 2.22
N PRO A 11 -0.40 -3.11 2.88
CA PRO A 11 -1.46 -4.11 3.07
C PRO A 11 -1.78 -4.84 1.76
N PRO A 12 -2.02 -6.16 1.81
CA PRO A 12 -2.33 -7.01 2.96
C PRO A 12 -1.13 -7.49 3.82
N GLU A 13 0.09 -7.06 3.54
CA GLU A 13 1.26 -7.44 4.35
C GLU A 13 1.16 -6.87 5.77
N SER A 14 1.49 -7.68 6.77
CA SER A 14 1.35 -7.33 8.20
C SER A 14 2.65 -6.88 8.86
N ASN A 15 3.70 -6.64 8.08
CA ASN A 15 4.96 -6.19 8.61
C ASN A 15 4.92 -4.72 9.06
N ALA A 16 5.90 -4.32 9.86
CA ALA A 16 5.96 -2.98 10.43
C ALA A 16 5.96 -1.85 9.39
N PRO A 17 6.66 -1.91 8.24
CA PRO A 17 6.57 -0.86 7.22
C PRO A 17 5.18 -0.79 6.57
N ALA A 18 4.55 -1.91 6.18
CA ALA A 18 3.21 -1.90 5.62
C ALA A 18 2.19 -1.27 6.58
N SER A 19 2.20 -1.72 7.84
CA SER A 19 1.25 -1.26 8.86
C SER A 19 1.40 0.23 9.16
N ARG A 20 2.64 0.72 9.34
CA ARG A 20 2.88 2.14 9.64
C ARG A 20 2.54 3.06 8.46
N THR A 21 2.96 2.69 7.25
CA THR A 21 2.67 3.48 6.04
C THR A 21 1.17 3.58 5.81
N TYR A 22 0.44 2.47 5.93
CA TYR A 22 -1.01 2.45 5.80
C TYR A 22 -1.71 3.35 6.84
N GLU A 23 -1.32 3.21 8.10
CA GLU A 23 -1.89 3.98 9.21
C GLU A 23 -1.64 5.49 9.07
N HIS A 24 -0.49 5.90 8.55
CA HIS A 24 -0.22 7.31 8.25
C HIS A 24 -0.98 7.80 7.03
N ALA A 25 -0.97 7.04 5.93
CA ALA A 25 -1.68 7.35 4.70
C ALA A 25 -3.17 7.59 4.96
N LYS A 26 -3.81 6.70 5.72
CA LYS A 26 -5.22 6.82 6.10
C LYS A 26 -5.50 8.08 6.94
N ARG A 27 -4.59 8.48 7.84
CA ARG A 27 -4.73 9.73 8.61
C ARG A 27 -4.62 10.96 7.71
N TRP A 28 -3.71 10.97 6.73
CA TRP A 28 -3.57 12.08 5.80
C TRP A 28 -4.75 12.19 4.84
N VAL A 29 -5.26 11.07 4.33
CA VAL A 29 -6.49 11.05 3.53
C VAL A 29 -7.65 11.66 4.31
N LYS A 30 -7.83 11.31 5.59
CA LYS A 30 -8.84 11.93 6.47
C LYS A 30 -8.65 13.44 6.68
N GLN A 31 -7.44 13.96 6.50
CA GLN A 31 -7.13 15.39 6.53
C GLN A 31 -7.34 16.08 5.17
N GLY A 32 -7.88 15.37 4.17
CA GLY A 32 -8.11 15.90 2.82
C GLY A 32 -6.85 15.95 1.95
N ILE A 33 -5.77 15.27 2.35
CA ILE A 33 -4.53 15.18 1.58
C ILE A 33 -4.66 14.03 0.58
N LYS A 34 -4.34 14.28 -0.69
CA LYS A 34 -4.26 13.22 -1.68
C LYS A 34 -2.98 12.41 -1.45
N VAL A 35 -3.14 11.13 -1.13
CA VAL A 35 -2.04 10.18 -0.99
C VAL A 35 -2.06 9.24 -2.19
N THR A 36 -0.90 8.78 -2.61
CA THR A 36 -0.75 7.71 -3.59
C THR A 36 0.41 6.83 -3.14
N VAL A 37 0.21 5.52 -3.15
CA VAL A 37 1.26 4.55 -2.80
C VAL A 37 1.63 3.75 -4.04
N ILE A 38 2.93 3.68 -4.34
CA ILE A 38 3.49 2.75 -5.32
C ILE A 38 4.18 1.64 -4.53
N THR A 39 3.76 0.41 -4.78
CA THR A 39 4.26 -0.78 -4.09
C THR A 39 4.27 -2.01 -4.99
N CYS A 40 4.90 -3.07 -4.52
CA CYS A 40 5.02 -4.36 -5.19
C CYS A 40 3.74 -5.21 -4.99
N ALA A 41 3.62 -6.33 -5.72
CA ALA A 41 2.60 -7.31 -5.37
C ALA A 41 2.95 -7.90 -3.99
N PRO A 42 2.00 -7.93 -3.04
CA PRO A 42 2.27 -8.31 -1.65
C PRO A 42 2.71 -9.77 -1.57
N ASN A 43 3.82 -10.05 -0.88
CA ASN A 43 4.35 -11.42 -0.78
C ASN A 43 5.14 -11.71 0.51
N PHE A 44 5.37 -10.73 1.38
CA PHE A 44 6.09 -10.91 2.64
C PHE A 44 5.22 -11.60 3.72
N PRO A 45 5.79 -12.46 4.59
CA PRO A 45 7.17 -12.95 4.62
C PRO A 45 7.42 -14.22 3.79
N GLN A 46 6.38 -14.89 3.31
CA GLN A 46 6.50 -16.23 2.73
C GLN A 46 7.15 -16.24 1.34
N GLY A 47 7.29 -15.07 0.70
CA GLY A 47 7.75 -14.95 -0.68
C GLY A 47 6.72 -15.43 -1.70
N VAL A 48 5.48 -15.69 -1.27
CA VAL A 48 4.36 -16.13 -2.11
C VAL A 48 3.35 -15.00 -2.18
N VAL A 49 2.91 -14.66 -3.39
CA VAL A 49 1.94 -13.57 -3.59
C VAL A 49 0.62 -13.93 -2.90
N TYR A 50 0.04 -12.97 -2.18
CA TYR A 50 -1.23 -13.15 -1.47
C TYR A 50 -2.38 -13.50 -2.42
N ASP A 51 -3.36 -14.27 -1.93
CA ASP A 51 -4.56 -14.62 -2.68
C ASP A 51 -5.29 -13.36 -3.20
N GLY A 52 -5.75 -13.42 -4.46
CA GLY A 52 -6.34 -12.28 -5.15
C GLY A 52 -5.33 -11.35 -5.84
N TYR A 53 -4.05 -11.40 -5.45
CA TYR A 53 -2.97 -10.68 -6.10
C TYR A 53 -2.25 -11.56 -7.11
N ARG A 54 -1.64 -10.92 -8.13
CA ARG A 54 -0.72 -11.58 -9.07
C ARG A 54 0.26 -10.54 -9.61
N ASN A 55 1.46 -10.97 -9.98
CA ASN A 55 2.41 -10.11 -10.68
C ASN A 55 1.82 -9.68 -12.03
N LYS A 56 1.45 -8.41 -12.13
CA LYS A 56 1.00 -7.75 -13.36
C LYS A 56 1.92 -6.56 -13.61
N TRP A 57 2.02 -6.15 -14.86
CA TRP A 57 2.75 -4.93 -15.23
C TRP A 57 2.29 -3.69 -14.44
N ARG A 58 0.97 -3.56 -14.23
CA ARG A 58 0.38 -2.46 -13.47
C ARG A 58 -0.96 -2.87 -12.88
N VAL A 59 -1.18 -2.48 -11.62
CA VAL A 59 -2.46 -2.52 -10.93
C VAL A 59 -2.68 -1.17 -10.26
N ILE A 60 -3.93 -0.73 -10.21
CA ILE A 60 -4.35 0.44 -9.46
C ILE A 60 -5.55 0.01 -8.63
N GLU A 61 -5.49 0.27 -7.34
CA GLU A 61 -6.53 -0.02 -6.36
C GLU A 61 -6.74 1.25 -5.53
N ASP A 62 -7.97 1.43 -5.04
CA ASP A 62 -8.28 2.43 -4.02
C ASP A 62 -8.46 1.66 -2.70
N ILE A 63 -7.63 1.98 -1.71
CA ILE A 63 -7.69 1.35 -0.40
C ILE A 63 -7.89 2.45 0.64
N ASP A 64 -9.10 2.55 1.19
CA ASP A 64 -9.47 3.60 2.15
C ASP A 64 -9.18 5.05 1.63
N GLY A 65 -9.30 5.27 0.32
CA GLY A 65 -9.03 6.56 -0.34
C GLY A 65 -7.55 6.88 -0.59
N ILE A 66 -6.66 5.89 -0.47
CA ILE A 66 -5.22 5.95 -0.78
C ILE A 66 -4.96 5.44 -2.19
#